data_AF-A0A6I2WKV8-F1
#
_entry.id   AF-A0A6I2WKV8-F1
#
_cell.length_a   1.000
_cell.length_b   1.000
_cell.length_c   1.000
_cell.angle_alpha   90.00
_cell.angle_beta   90.00
_cell.angle_gamma   90.00
#
_symmetry.space_group_name_H-M   'P 1'
#
loop_
_entity.id
_entity.type
_entity.pdbx_description
1 polymer ?
#
loop_
_entity_poly.entity_id
_entity_poly.type
_entity_poly.pdbx_seq_one_letter_code
_entity_poly.pdbx_strand_id
1 'polypeptide(L)'
;MAAREFDLEIAAIDATLVSIEKVLDLPKLHKQSIELEEQAGVPNLWDDPESAQKITSRLSRVQSEITKLESLRRRVEELPILFELAASEPDGSGMS
;
A
#
# COMPACT_ATOMS: atom_id res chain seq x y z
N MET A 1 -0.33 23.89 19.46
CA MET A 1 1.09 23.67 19.11
C MET A 1 1.26 22.26 18.56
N ALA A 2 0.83 21.23 19.31
CA ALA A 2 0.84 19.82 18.91
C ALA A 2 0.26 19.50 17.50
N ALA A 3 -0.91 20.05 17.14
CA ALA A 3 -1.51 19.80 15.82
C ALA A 3 -0.58 20.16 14.64
N ARG A 4 0.12 21.31 14.72
CA ARG A 4 1.07 21.74 13.69
C ARG A 4 2.35 20.90 13.66
N GLU A 5 2.71 20.25 14.77
CA GLU A 5 3.86 19.33 14.82
C GLU A 5 3.52 18.01 14.11
N PHE A 6 2.32 17.46 14.33
CA PHE A 6 1.86 16.27 13.62
C PHE A 6 1.72 16.48 12.11
N ASP A 7 1.26 17.65 11.66
CA ASP A 7 1.19 17.97 10.23
C ASP A 7 2.57 17.88 9.55
N LEU A 8 3.62 18.35 10.23
CA LEU A 8 4.99 18.30 9.71
C LEU A 8 5.53 16.87 9.67
N GLU A 9 5.24 16.06 10.68
CA GLU A 9 5.63 14.65 10.72
C GLU A 9 4.92 13.83 9.63
N ILE A 10 3.61 14.03 9.46
CA ILE A 10 2.82 13.36 8.41
C ILE A 10 3.37 13.75 7.02
N ALA A 11 3.67 15.03 6.80
CA ALA A 11 4.27 15.49 5.54
C ALA A 11 5.64 14.85 5.26
N ALA A 12 6.46 14.63 6.29
CA ALA A 12 7.75 13.95 6.15
C ALA A 12 7.58 12.45 5.81
N ILE A 13 6.60 11.78 6.43
CA ILE A 13 6.25 10.39 6.12
C ILE A 13 5.71 10.29 4.69
N ASP A 14 4.85 11.21 4.27
CA ASP A 14 4.31 11.29 2.91
C ASP A 14 5.43 11.41 1.87
N ALA A 15 6.34 12.35 2.05
CA ALA A 15 7.48 12.55 1.15
C ALA A 15 8.37 11.30 1.03
N THR A 16 8.56 10.59 2.15
CA THR A 16 9.28 9.32 2.17
C THR A 16 8.53 8.24 1.38
N LEU A 17 7.22 8.12 1.61
CA LEU A 17 6.38 7.14 0.92
C LEU A 17 6.31 7.41 -0.59
N VAL A 18 6.20 8.66 -1.02
CA VAL A 18 6.27 9.06 -2.45
C VAL A 18 7.59 8.62 -3.08
N SER A 19 8.70 8.71 -2.34
CA SER A 19 10.00 8.27 -2.83
C SER A 19 10.06 6.75 -2.99
N ILE A 20 9.49 6.00 -2.05
CA ILE A 20 9.38 4.53 -2.11
C ILE A 20 8.50 4.11 -3.30
N GLU A 21 7.33 4.74 -3.49
CA GLU A 21 6.41 4.45 -4.60
C GLU A 21 7.03 4.68 -5.97
N LYS A 22 7.85 5.73 -6.11
CA LYS A 22 8.60 5.98 -7.36
C LYS A 22 9.62 4.90 -7.66
N VAL A 23 10.29 4.38 -6.63
CA VAL A 23 11.30 3.31 -6.80
C VAL A 23 10.64 1.98 -7.11
N LEU A 24 9.53 1.67 -6.42
CA LEU A 24 8.80 0.41 -6.61
C LEU A 24 7.90 0.41 -7.85
N ASP A 25 7.55 1.59 -8.38
CA ASP A 25 6.73 1.76 -9.58
C ASP A 25 5.40 0.99 -9.49
N LEU A 26 4.50 1.51 -8.64
CA LEU A 26 3.18 0.91 -8.42
C LEU A 26 2.40 0.64 -9.74
N PRO A 27 2.36 1.55 -10.73
CA PRO A 27 1.75 1.26 -12.03
C PRO A 27 2.34 0.03 -12.73
N LYS A 28 3.66 -0.15 -12.66
CA LYS A 28 4.32 -1.34 -13.22
C LYS A 28 3.99 -2.60 -12.43
N LEU A 29 3.88 -2.53 -11.10
CA LEU A 29 3.45 -3.67 -10.29
C LEU A 29 2.03 -4.11 -10.65
N HIS A 30 1.09 -3.18 -10.83
CA HIS A 30 -0.28 -3.52 -11.27
C HIS A 30 -0.28 -4.22 -12.63
N LYS A 31 0.47 -3.70 -13.62
CA LYS A 31 0.61 -4.37 -14.93
C LYS A 31 1.16 -5.79 -14.80
N GLN A 32 2.19 -5.97 -13.99
CA GLN A 32 2.75 -7.30 -13.72
C GLN A 32 1.75 -8.24 -13.03
N SER A 33 0.92 -7.75 -12.10
CA SER A 33 -0.13 -8.55 -11.47
C SER A 33 -1.12 -9.06 -12.50
N ILE A 34 -1.59 -8.18 -13.39
CA ILE A 34 -2.55 -8.53 -14.46
C ILE A 34 -1.94 -9.59 -15.39
N GLU A 35 -0.71 -9.37 -15.87
CA GLU A 35 -0.02 -10.34 -16.74
C GLU A 35 0.18 -11.71 -16.06
N LEU A 36 0.46 -11.73 -14.76
CA LEU A 36 0.63 -12.96 -13.99
C LEU A 36 -0.71 -13.63 -13.67
N GLU A 37 -1.78 -12.87 -13.48
CA GLU A 37 -3.15 -13.39 -13.31
C GLU A 37 -3.64 -14.06 -14.60
N GLU A 38 -3.39 -13.45 -15.76
CA GLU A 38 -3.67 -14.06 -17.06
C GLU A 38 -2.93 -15.38 -17.23
N GLN A 39 -1.63 -15.43 -16.88
CA GLN A 39 -0.84 -16.66 -16.92
C GLN A 39 -1.32 -17.70 -15.90
N ALA A 40 -1.71 -17.28 -14.70
CA ALA A 40 -2.22 -18.15 -13.65
C ALA A 40 -3.58 -18.77 -14.02
N GLY A 41 -4.37 -18.09 -14.86
CA GLY A 41 -5.69 -18.54 -15.33
C GLY A 41 -5.65 -19.51 -16.51
N VAL A 42 -4.48 -19.82 -17.07
CA VAL A 42 -4.33 -20.74 -18.21
C VAL A 42 -4.73 -22.16 -17.79
N PRO A 43 -5.68 -22.84 -18.49
CA PRO A 43 -6.21 -24.14 -18.06
C PRO A 43 -5.18 -25.25 -17.92
N ASN A 44 -4.14 -25.25 -18.76
CA ASN A 44 -3.09 -26.24 -18.80
C ASN A 44 -1.83 -25.83 -18.03
N LEU A 45 -1.89 -24.78 -17.21
CA LEU A 45 -0.76 -24.32 -16.40
C LEU A 45 -0.17 -25.43 -15.53
N TRP A 46 -1.04 -26.29 -14.99
CA TRP A 46 -0.68 -27.35 -14.05
C TRP A 46 -0.14 -28.62 -14.72
N ASP A 47 -0.09 -28.67 -16.05
CA ASP A 47 0.60 -29.74 -16.78
C ASP A 47 2.12 -29.68 -16.54
N ASP A 48 2.63 -28.49 -16.17
CA ASP A 48 3.98 -28.27 -15.64
C ASP A 48 3.91 -27.64 -14.23
N PRO A 49 3.94 -28.46 -13.16
CA PRO A 49 3.87 -27.98 -11.79
C PRO A 49 4.99 -27.00 -11.40
N GLU A 50 6.18 -27.10 -12.01
CA GLU A 50 7.31 -26.21 -11.70
C GLU A 50 7.03 -24.80 -12.24
N SER A 51 6.53 -24.71 -13.47
CA SER A 51 6.09 -23.44 -14.07
C SER A 51 4.90 -22.84 -13.32
N ALA A 52 3.91 -23.67 -12.96
CA ALA A 52 2.76 -23.24 -12.14
C ALA A 52 3.20 -22.62 -10.81
N GLN A 53 4.12 -23.27 -10.09
CA GLN A 53 4.64 -22.76 -8.82
C GLN A 53 5.39 -21.44 -9.00
N LYS A 54 6.18 -21.28 -10.06
CA LYS A 54 6.91 -20.04 -10.35
C LYS A 54 5.95 -18.88 -10.61
N ILE A 55 4.93 -19.07 -11.44
CA ILE A 55 3.96 -18.03 -11.79
C ILE A 55 3.15 -17.61 -10.56
N THR A 56 2.57 -18.58 -9.84
CA THR A 56 1.72 -18.31 -8.67
C THR A 56 2.50 -17.69 -7.50
N SER A 57 3.73 -18.14 -7.25
CA SER A 57 4.58 -17.55 -6.21
C SER A 57 5.00 -16.12 -6.56
N ARG A 58 5.28 -15.83 -7.84
CA ARG A 58 5.57 -14.48 -8.30
C ARG A 58 4.34 -13.58 -8.18
N LEU A 59 3.16 -14.08 -8.57
CA LEU A 59 1.90 -13.35 -8.44
C LEU A 59 1.63 -12.94 -6.99
N SER A 60 1.74 -13.88 -6.06
CA SER A 60 1.55 -13.62 -4.63
C SER A 60 2.50 -12.54 -4.09
N ARG A 61 3.76 -12.53 -4.54
CA ARG A 61 4.74 -11.50 -4.15
C ARG A 61 4.33 -10.12 -4.65
N VAL A 62 4.00 -9.99 -5.94
CA VAL A 62 3.58 -8.72 -6.55
C VAL A 62 2.32 -8.19 -5.87
N GLN A 63 1.30 -9.04 -5.68
CA GLN A 63 0.07 -8.65 -4.98
C GLN A 63 0.33 -8.21 -3.53
N SER A 64 1.27 -8.85 -2.82
CA SER A 64 1.67 -8.44 -1.47
C SER A 64 2.34 -7.06 -1.45
N GLU A 65 3.18 -6.76 -2.44
CA GLU A 65 3.83 -5.45 -2.55
C GLU A 65 2.82 -4.33 -2.85
N ILE A 66 1.90 -4.56 -3.79
CA ILE A 66 0.79 -3.65 -4.10
C ILE A 66 -0.02 -3.37 -2.82
N THR A 67 -0.49 -4.43 -2.16
CA THR A 67 -1.34 -4.30 -0.95
C THR A 67 -0.64 -3.50 0.15
N LYS A 68 0.66 -3.71 0.36
CA LYS A 68 1.44 -2.97 1.36
C LYS A 68 1.54 -1.49 1.01
N LEU A 69 1.82 -1.15 -0.25
CA LEU A 69 1.93 0.23 -0.70
C LEU A 69 0.60 0.97 -0.57
N GLU A 70 -0.47 0.37 -1.08
CA GLU A 70 -1.81 0.96 -1.00
C GLU A 70 -2.28 1.14 0.45
N SER A 71 -1.98 0.17 1.33
CA SER A 71 -2.30 0.27 2.75
C SER A 71 -1.53 1.41 3.43
N LEU A 72 -0.24 1.57 3.14
CA LEU A 72 0.56 2.68 3.69
C LEU A 72 0.04 4.02 3.18
N ARG A 73 -0.24 4.12 1.88
CA ARG A 73 -0.79 5.32 1.24
C ARG A 73 -2.08 5.77 1.89
N ARG A 74 -3.04 4.84 2.03
CA ARG A 74 -4.31 5.09 2.70
C ARG A 74 -4.12 5.59 4.13
N ARG A 75 -3.25 4.95 4.92
CA ARG A 75 -3.02 5.34 6.31
C ARG A 75 -2.45 6.75 6.41
N VAL A 76 -1.51 7.12 5.55
CA VAL A 76 -0.93 8.47 5.52
C VAL A 76 -1.98 9.52 5.17
N GLU A 77 -2.87 9.22 4.22
CA GLU A 77 -3.97 10.10 3.81
C GLU A 77 -5.06 10.24 4.89
N GLU A 78 -5.31 9.19 5.66
CA GLU A 78 -6.32 9.18 6.73
C GLU A 78 -5.85 9.89 8.01
N LEU A 79 -4.53 9.90 8.30
CA LEU A 79 -3.98 10.46 9.54
C LEU A 79 -4.42 11.91 9.82
N PRO A 80 -4.35 12.87 8.87
CA PRO A 80 -4.80 14.25 9.12
C PRO A 80 -6.27 14.32 9.56
N ILE A 81 -7.14 13.51 8.93
CA ILE A 81 -8.57 13.46 9.24
C ILE A 81 -8.78 12.91 10.66
N LEU A 82 -8.06 11.85 11.03
CA LEU A 82 -8.13 11.27 12.38
C LEU A 82 -7.69 12.27 13.46
N PHE A 83 -6.64 13.04 13.21
CA PHE A 83 -6.20 14.10 14.12
C PHE A 83 -7.18 15.27 14.20
N GLU A 84 -7.79 15.67 13.09
CA GLU A 84 -8.83 16.70 13.07
C GLU A 84 -10.07 16.25 13.87
N LEU A 85 -10.49 14.99 13.70
CA LEU A 85 -11.59 14.40 14.47
C LEU A 85 -11.25 14.37 15.97
N ALA A 86 -10.06 13.90 16.34
CA ALA A 86 -9.62 13.86 17.74
C ALA A 86 -9.50 15.27 18.37
N ALA A 87 -9.10 16.28 17.60
CA ALA A 87 -9.06 17.68 18.03
C ALA A 87 -10.45 18.28 18.25
N SER A 88 -11.46 17.75 17.56
CA SER A 88 -12.84 18.27 17.54
C SER A 88 -13.74 17.63 18.60
N GLU A 89 -13.28 16.61 19.33
CA GLU A 89 -14.04 15.98 20.41
C GLU A 89 -14.15 16.92 21.62
N PRO A 90 -15.38 17.27 22.05
CA PRO A 90 -15.59 18.00 23.29
C PRO A 90 -15.24 17.05 24.43
N ASP A 91 -14.19 17.39 25.19
CA ASP A 91 -13.68 16.76 26.43
C ASP A 91 -12.21 16.30 26.34
N GLY A 92 -11.53 16.44 25.20
CA GLY A 92 -10.08 16.19 25.08
C GLY A 92 -9.67 14.72 25.28
N SER A 93 -10.63 13.81 25.39
CA SER A 93 -10.43 12.37 25.51
C SER A 93 -9.72 11.76 24.31
N GLY A 94 -9.87 12.33 23.11
CA GLY A 94 -9.22 11.86 21.89
C GLY A 94 -7.74 12.24 21.75
N MET A 95 -7.21 13.15 22.58
CA MET A 95 -5.86 13.74 22.44
C MET A 95 -5.03 13.69 23.73
N SER A 96 -5.54 13.06 24.79
CA SER A 96 -4.87 12.93 26.10
C SER A 96 -3.98 11.70 26.20
#